data_AF-A0A924KJW0-F1
#
_entry.id   AF-A0A924KJW0-F1
#
_cell.length_a   1.000
_cell.length_b   1.000
_cell.length_c   1.000
_cell.angle_alpha   90.00
_cell.angle_beta   90.00
_cell.angle_gamma   90.00
#
_symmetry.space_group_name_H-M   'P 1'
#
loop_
_entity.id
_entity.type
_entity.pdbx_description
1 polymer ?
#
loop_
_entity_poly.entity_id
_entity_poly.type
_entity_poly.pdbx_seq_one_letter_code
_entity_poly.pdbx_strand_id
1 'polypeptide(L)'
;MISDHLAQLSLAAFEKVVAGTAGFRPRPGQHAMAECIATTLARADLGDQPNPTRAIAVIQAGTGVGKSAAYASTAIAMALQRKTRVLISTATVALQEQLMTKDLPALAVSMDQPFAFALAKGRGRYVCKLKLERLAGSGSIEDALFDSDDVVDPAQFGTELTQEAAEERRFAFYESMALMLAKGQWDGDRDTLADTPDSGDWQAVAAERHTCTVRHCPRFRDCSYYQARNRLAESNVIVANHDLVLASLGTKTLPELDNCLVIFDEGHHLPAVALDQFSSAMDLSSLRWLDRLPKILQEVSTTLHLQLTEDVTTLASQLKAALTQLARIALDMVHATTDGKDGTLRFANGKLPDALTDRVTLIHGHAQGLSKALEALGAEVKLLAKEDPPQAMRCSQLFAKMGA
;
A
#
# COMPACT_ATOMS: atom_id res chain seq x y z
N MET A 1 11.57 -25.93 29.67
CA MET A 1 12.59 -25.07 30.33
C MET A 1 12.72 -23.70 29.65
N ILE A 2 13.17 -23.59 28.38
CA ILE A 2 13.28 -22.26 27.71
C ILE A 2 11.89 -21.67 27.39
N SER A 3 10.96 -22.48 26.87
CA SER A 3 9.59 -22.01 26.60
C SER A 3 8.88 -21.54 27.86
N ASP A 4 9.05 -22.26 28.98
CA ASP A 4 8.38 -21.94 30.24
C ASP A 4 8.93 -20.64 30.82
N HIS A 5 10.25 -20.43 30.72
CA HIS A 5 10.88 -19.16 31.08
C HIS A 5 10.37 -18.00 30.22
N LEU A 6 10.25 -18.18 28.90
CA LEU A 6 9.70 -17.15 28.00
C LEU A 6 8.25 -16.83 28.34
N ALA A 7 7.43 -17.84 28.61
CA ALA A 7 6.03 -17.66 28.98
C ALA A 7 5.90 -16.90 30.32
N GLN A 8 6.71 -17.27 31.33
CA GLN A 8 6.75 -16.58 32.62
C GLN A 8 7.20 -15.12 32.49
N LEU A 9 8.24 -14.86 31.68
CA LEU A 9 8.72 -13.51 31.40
C LEU A 9 7.64 -12.64 30.75
N SER A 10 6.93 -13.17 29.76
CA SER A 10 5.83 -12.45 29.11
C SER A 10 4.67 -12.16 30.06
N LEU A 11 4.31 -13.13 30.91
CA LEU A 11 3.23 -12.96 31.87
C LEU A 11 3.59 -11.93 32.95
N ALA A 12 4.82 -11.98 33.47
CA ALA A 12 5.31 -11.01 34.44
C ALA A 12 5.34 -9.58 33.87
N ALA A 13 5.69 -9.43 32.59
CA ALA A 13 5.62 -8.13 31.91
C ALA A 13 4.19 -7.58 31.86
N PHE A 14 3.21 -8.43 31.54
CA PHE A 14 1.80 -8.04 31.57
C PHE A 14 1.34 -7.63 32.98
N GLU A 15 1.65 -8.44 34.00
CA GLU A 15 1.28 -8.14 35.39
C GLU A 15 1.86 -6.81 35.87
N LYS A 16 3.09 -6.49 35.46
CA LYS A 16 3.73 -5.20 35.75
C LYS A 16 3.05 -4.03 35.07
N VAL A 17 2.69 -4.16 33.79
CA VAL A 17 1.93 -3.12 33.06
C VAL A 17 0.58 -2.85 33.74
N VAL A 18 -0.12 -3.92 34.13
CA VAL A 18 -1.39 -3.85 34.85
C VAL A 18 -1.23 -3.14 36.19
N ALA A 19 -0.18 -3.47 36.96
CA ALA A 19 0.09 -2.85 38.25
C ALA A 19 0.55 -1.38 38.16
N GLY A 20 1.29 -1.02 37.11
CA GLY A 20 1.82 0.32 36.90
C GLY A 20 0.83 1.32 36.28
N THR A 21 -0.28 0.84 35.71
CA THR A 21 -1.27 1.71 35.05
C THR A 21 -2.29 2.23 36.06
N ALA A 22 -2.24 3.53 36.36
CA ALA A 22 -3.17 4.18 37.30
C ALA A 22 -4.63 3.99 36.88
N GLY A 23 -5.46 3.46 37.79
CA GLY A 23 -6.89 3.21 37.54
C GLY A 23 -7.20 1.92 36.76
N PHE A 24 -6.19 1.13 36.39
CA PHE A 24 -6.40 -0.16 35.74
C PHE A 24 -6.93 -1.18 36.73
N ARG A 25 -8.04 -1.87 36.39
CA ARG A 25 -8.60 -2.95 37.22
C ARG A 25 -8.26 -4.29 36.58
N PRO A 26 -7.52 -5.18 37.26
CA PRO A 26 -7.22 -6.50 36.74
C PRO A 26 -8.52 -7.28 36.51
N ARG A 27 -8.66 -7.88 35.34
CA ARG A 27 -9.81 -8.73 35.00
C ARG A 27 -9.33 -10.17 34.75
N PRO A 28 -10.02 -11.20 35.27
CA PRO A 28 -9.62 -12.59 35.07
C PRO A 28 -9.45 -12.96 33.59
N GLY A 29 -10.32 -12.44 32.72
CA GLY A 29 -10.23 -12.68 31.28
C GLY A 29 -8.98 -12.10 30.61
N GLN A 30 -8.43 -10.98 31.11
CA GLN A 30 -7.18 -10.42 30.59
C GLN A 30 -5.99 -11.29 30.95
N HIS A 31 -5.95 -11.77 32.20
CA HIS A 31 -4.88 -12.64 32.68
C HIS A 31 -4.91 -13.99 31.94
N ALA A 32 -6.09 -14.59 31.79
CA ALA A 32 -6.26 -15.81 31.00
C ALA A 32 -5.86 -15.62 29.53
N MET A 33 -6.17 -14.47 28.92
CA MET A 33 -5.71 -14.11 27.58
C MET A 33 -4.18 -13.99 27.53
N ALA A 34 -3.57 -13.27 28.46
CA ALA A 34 -2.12 -13.09 28.53
C ALA A 34 -1.39 -14.43 28.72
N GLU A 35 -1.88 -15.30 29.61
CA GLU A 35 -1.34 -16.64 29.83
C GLU A 35 -1.47 -17.51 28.57
N CYS A 36 -2.62 -17.49 27.90
CA CYS A 36 -2.82 -18.21 26.64
C CYS A 36 -1.85 -17.76 25.55
N ILE A 37 -1.66 -16.45 25.39
CA ILE A 37 -0.72 -15.87 24.42
C ILE A 37 0.72 -16.27 24.77
N ALA A 38 1.12 -16.08 26.02
CA ALA A 38 2.48 -16.36 26.49
C ALA A 38 2.85 -17.85 26.33
N THR A 39 1.97 -18.76 26.76
CA THR A 39 2.21 -20.20 26.66
C THR A 39 2.21 -20.70 25.22
N THR A 40 1.37 -20.12 24.35
CA THR A 40 1.31 -20.49 22.93
C THR A 40 2.55 -20.00 22.17
N LEU A 41 2.82 -18.69 22.21
CA LEU A 41 3.90 -18.08 21.42
C LEU A 41 5.30 -18.53 21.89
N ALA A 42 5.46 -18.92 23.15
CA ALA A 42 6.72 -19.43 23.68
C ALA A 42 7.16 -20.76 23.05
N ARG A 43 6.23 -21.48 22.40
CA ARG A 43 6.51 -22.74 21.68
C ARG A 43 6.81 -22.53 20.19
N ALA A 44 6.60 -21.32 19.67
CA ALA A 44 6.78 -21.04 18.25
C ALA A 44 8.27 -20.94 17.90
N ASP A 45 8.69 -21.66 16.87
CA ASP A 45 9.98 -21.41 16.22
C ASP A 45 9.87 -20.16 15.33
N LEU A 46 10.91 -19.32 15.32
CA LEU A 46 10.99 -18.11 14.51
C LEU A 46 12.26 -18.14 13.65
N GLY A 47 12.21 -17.45 12.52
CA GLY A 47 13.27 -17.41 11.52
C GLY A 47 13.20 -18.57 10.52
N ASP A 48 14.21 -18.62 9.64
CA ASP A 48 14.33 -19.66 8.62
C ASP A 48 14.71 -21.00 9.28
N GLN A 49 13.71 -21.86 9.44
CA GLN A 49 13.84 -23.20 10.03
C GLN A 49 13.23 -24.22 9.07
N PRO A 50 13.85 -25.38 8.86
CA PRO A 50 13.37 -26.37 7.90
C PRO A 50 12.03 -26.99 8.28
N ASN A 51 11.73 -27.13 9.57
CA ASN A 51 10.46 -27.66 10.09
C ASN A 51 10.04 -26.86 11.34
N PRO A 52 9.48 -25.65 11.18
CA PRO A 52 9.15 -24.79 12.32
C PRO A 52 7.91 -25.30 13.07
N THR A 53 7.98 -25.29 14.40
CA THR A 53 6.82 -25.52 15.25
C THR A 53 5.86 -24.33 15.14
N ARG A 54 4.69 -24.57 14.55
CA ARG A 54 3.62 -23.57 14.47
C ARG A 54 2.90 -23.46 15.81
N ALA A 55 2.70 -22.24 16.30
CA ALA A 55 1.87 -21.99 17.47
C ALA A 55 0.87 -20.86 17.18
N ILE A 56 -0.42 -21.18 17.23
CA ILE A 56 -1.51 -20.26 16.91
C ILE A 56 -2.49 -20.28 18.07
N ALA A 57 -2.83 -19.09 18.58
CA ALA A 57 -3.90 -18.89 19.56
C ALA A 57 -5.04 -18.14 18.90
N VAL A 58 -6.27 -18.61 19.09
CA VAL A 58 -7.50 -17.93 18.68
C VAL A 58 -8.25 -17.58 19.94
N ILE A 59 -8.36 -16.27 20.23
CA ILE A 59 -8.92 -15.77 21.49
C ILE A 59 -10.09 -14.86 21.19
N GLN A 60 -11.26 -15.22 21.69
CA GLN A 60 -12.42 -14.34 21.69
C GLN A 60 -12.44 -13.54 23.00
N ALA A 61 -12.37 -12.22 22.90
CA ALA A 61 -12.39 -11.32 24.03
C ALA A 61 -13.41 -10.20 23.80
N GLY A 62 -14.22 -9.89 24.82
CA GLY A 62 -15.24 -8.84 24.74
C GLY A 62 -14.66 -7.43 24.53
N THR A 63 -15.49 -6.46 24.16
CA THR A 63 -15.05 -5.07 24.01
C THR A 63 -14.73 -4.44 25.38
N GLY A 64 -13.82 -3.46 25.40
CA GLY A 64 -13.47 -2.74 26.63
C GLY A 64 -12.79 -3.57 27.72
N VAL A 65 -12.33 -4.78 27.40
CA VAL A 65 -11.56 -5.65 28.33
C VAL A 65 -10.06 -5.39 28.29
N GLY A 66 -9.57 -4.32 27.66
CA GLY A 66 -8.13 -4.04 27.60
C GLY A 66 -7.32 -5.09 26.82
N LYS A 67 -7.88 -5.61 25.72
CA LYS A 67 -7.27 -6.61 24.84
C LYS A 67 -5.87 -6.16 24.38
N SER A 68 -5.76 -4.89 23.96
CA SER A 68 -4.54 -4.28 23.45
C SER A 68 -3.37 -4.39 24.41
N ALA A 69 -3.59 -4.05 25.69
CA ALA A 69 -2.55 -4.15 26.70
C ALA A 69 -2.11 -5.61 26.92
N ALA A 70 -3.06 -6.55 26.95
CA ALA A 70 -2.77 -7.96 27.19
C ALA A 70 -1.93 -8.58 26.07
N TYR A 71 -2.33 -8.45 24.79
CA TYR A 71 -1.55 -9.03 23.70
C TYR A 71 -0.25 -8.28 23.44
N ALA A 72 -0.22 -6.96 23.57
CA ALA A 72 0.95 -6.18 23.21
C ALA A 72 2.06 -6.38 24.25
N SER A 73 1.76 -6.22 25.53
CA SER A 73 2.77 -6.40 26.59
C SER A 73 3.40 -7.81 26.57
N THR A 74 2.58 -8.85 26.43
CA THR A 74 3.05 -10.24 26.40
C THR A 74 3.92 -10.53 25.18
N ALA A 75 3.48 -10.14 23.99
CA ALA A 75 4.21 -10.39 22.75
C ALA A 75 5.48 -9.53 22.65
N ILE A 76 5.44 -8.26 23.06
CA ILE A 76 6.60 -7.37 23.04
C ILE A 76 7.68 -7.89 23.97
N ALA A 77 7.34 -8.26 25.21
CA ALA A 77 8.30 -8.81 26.16
C ALA A 77 8.96 -10.09 25.60
N MET A 78 8.17 -10.97 24.99
CA MET A 78 8.69 -12.18 24.36
C MET A 78 9.62 -11.86 23.20
N ALA A 79 9.19 -10.97 22.30
CA ALA A 79 9.93 -10.62 21.10
C ALA A 79 11.29 -9.99 21.44
N LEU A 80 11.32 -9.09 22.43
CA LEU A 80 12.54 -8.46 22.91
C LEU A 80 13.53 -9.47 23.48
N GLN A 81 13.06 -10.41 24.32
CA GLN A 81 13.90 -11.49 24.86
C GLN A 81 14.46 -12.40 23.76
N ARG A 82 13.67 -12.65 22.71
CA ARG A 82 14.06 -13.47 21.55
C ARG A 82 14.85 -12.71 20.49
N LYS A 83 15.03 -11.38 20.63
CA LYS A 83 15.63 -10.49 19.61
C LYS A 83 14.89 -10.55 18.26
N THR A 84 13.57 -10.64 18.33
CA THR A 84 12.65 -10.69 17.19
C THR A 84 11.70 -9.48 17.23
N ARG A 85 10.74 -9.41 16.31
CA ARG A 85 9.80 -8.28 16.20
C ARG A 85 8.37 -8.70 16.51
N VAL A 86 7.51 -7.72 16.78
CA VAL A 86 6.06 -7.90 16.84
C VAL A 86 5.41 -7.17 15.68
N LEU A 87 4.49 -7.83 14.98
CA LEU A 87 3.61 -7.22 14.00
C LEU A 87 2.18 -7.26 14.54
N ILE A 88 1.59 -6.09 14.75
CA ILE A 88 0.19 -5.93 15.16
C ILE A 88 -0.59 -5.46 13.94
N SER A 89 -1.46 -6.32 13.43
CA SER A 89 -2.37 -6.02 12.34
C SER A 89 -3.75 -5.68 12.88
N THR A 90 -4.33 -4.55 12.47
CA THR A 90 -5.66 -4.11 12.90
C THR A 90 -6.60 -3.91 11.71
N ALA A 91 -7.90 -3.95 11.97
CA ALA A 91 -8.91 -3.77 10.92
C ALA A 91 -9.14 -2.31 10.50
N THR A 92 -9.05 -1.33 11.40
CA THR A 92 -9.46 0.06 11.12
C THR A 92 -8.38 1.09 11.47
N VAL A 93 -8.40 2.25 10.79
CA VAL A 93 -7.48 3.37 11.06
C VAL A 93 -7.64 3.88 12.50
N ALA A 94 -8.87 3.95 13.02
CA ALA A 94 -9.13 4.38 14.39
C ALA A 94 -8.44 3.47 15.44
N LEU A 95 -8.44 2.15 15.23
CA LEU A 95 -7.74 1.21 16.11
C LEU A 95 -6.22 1.37 16.02
N GLN A 96 -5.70 1.67 14.82
CA GLN A 96 -4.27 1.99 14.64
C GLN A 96 -3.87 3.24 15.39
N GLU A 97 -4.64 4.32 15.24
CA GLU A 97 -4.41 5.57 15.94
C GLU A 97 -4.46 5.38 17.46
N GLN A 98 -5.43 4.62 17.96
CA GLN A 98 -5.51 4.30 19.38
C GLN A 98 -4.24 3.56 19.86
N LEU A 99 -3.79 2.55 19.12
CA LEU A 99 -2.56 1.83 19.45
C LEU A 99 -1.33 2.74 19.43
N MET A 100 -1.21 3.58 18.40
CA MET A 100 -0.02 4.42 18.17
C MET A 100 0.06 5.63 19.10
N THR A 101 -1.08 6.21 19.49
CA THR A 101 -1.13 7.46 20.27
C THR A 101 -1.36 7.24 21.77
N LYS A 102 -1.92 6.09 22.16
CA LYS A 102 -2.26 5.80 23.57
C LYS A 102 -1.59 4.51 24.05
N ASP A 103 -1.92 3.37 23.45
CA ASP A 103 -1.58 2.07 24.06
C ASP A 103 -0.07 1.78 24.00
N LEU A 104 0.58 1.88 22.84
CA LEU A 104 2.02 1.64 22.69
C LEU A 104 2.90 2.67 23.42
N PRO A 105 2.60 3.99 23.38
CA PRO A 105 3.31 4.96 24.21
C PRO A 105 3.20 4.67 25.71
N ALA A 106 2.01 4.30 26.21
CA ALA A 106 1.83 3.93 27.61
C ALA A 106 2.64 2.68 27.97
N LEU A 107 2.64 1.67 27.09
CA LEU A 107 3.44 0.46 27.26
C LEU A 107 4.95 0.77 27.29
N ALA A 108 5.44 1.62 26.38
CA ALA A 108 6.85 2.01 26.30
C ALA A 108 7.35 2.70 27.58
N VAL A 109 6.49 3.44 28.29
CA VAL A 109 6.83 4.06 29.58
C VAL A 109 6.83 3.03 30.72
N SER A 110 5.95 2.02 30.66
CA SER A 110 5.75 1.06 31.75
C SER A 110 6.69 -0.15 31.74
N MET A 111 7.22 -0.52 30.56
CA MET A 111 8.09 -1.69 30.39
C MET A 111 9.55 -1.37 30.74
N ASP A 112 10.27 -2.32 31.34
CA ASP A 112 11.67 -2.13 31.75
C ASP A 112 12.62 -2.00 30.56
N GLN A 113 12.35 -2.75 29.49
CA GLN A 113 13.17 -2.75 28.31
C GLN A 113 12.57 -1.76 27.30
N PRO A 114 13.33 -0.74 26.87
CA PRO A 114 12.85 0.20 25.86
C PRO A 114 12.66 -0.52 24.53
N PHE A 115 11.62 -0.12 23.80
CA PHE A 115 11.34 -0.61 22.46
C PHE A 115 10.88 0.53 21.56
N ALA A 116 11.23 0.45 20.29
CA ALA A 116 10.76 1.36 19.26
C ALA A 116 9.53 0.75 18.56
N PHE A 117 8.58 1.61 18.19
CA PHE A 117 7.40 1.20 17.44
C PHE A 117 7.14 2.14 16.26
N ALA A 118 6.57 1.61 15.18
CA ALA A 118 6.27 2.36 13.97
C ALA A 118 4.98 1.88 13.30
N LEU A 119 4.29 2.80 12.62
CA LEU A 119 3.13 2.51 11.80
C LEU A 119 3.58 2.24 10.35
N ALA A 120 3.24 1.07 9.83
CA ALA A 120 3.42 0.70 8.45
C ALA A 120 2.21 1.12 7.64
N LYS A 121 2.43 1.93 6.60
CA LYS A 121 1.39 2.36 5.66
C LYS A 121 1.77 1.98 4.23
N GLY A 122 0.74 1.83 3.39
CA GLY A 122 0.93 1.64 1.95
C GLY A 122 1.66 2.83 1.33
N ARG A 123 2.45 2.60 0.28
CA ARG A 123 3.25 3.65 -0.38
C ARG A 123 2.41 4.84 -0.83
N GLY A 124 1.22 4.59 -1.38
CA GLY A 124 0.29 5.63 -1.83
C GLY A 124 -0.27 6.52 -0.72
N ARG A 125 0.03 6.26 0.55
CA ARG A 125 -0.28 7.14 1.68
C ARG A 125 0.78 8.23 1.90
N TYR A 126 1.89 8.18 1.18
CA TYR A 126 2.94 9.19 1.27
C TYR A 126 3.00 10.04 0.01
N VAL A 127 3.28 11.33 0.18
CA VAL A 127 3.49 12.25 -0.93
C VAL A 127 4.83 11.99 -1.63
N CYS A 128 4.83 12.08 -2.96
CA CYS A 128 6.03 12.11 -3.76
C CYS A 128 6.50 13.56 -3.91
N LYS A 129 7.59 13.92 -3.23
CA LYS A 129 8.18 15.27 -3.29
C LYS A 129 8.46 15.74 -4.73
N LEU A 130 8.86 14.84 -5.63
CA LEU A 130 9.10 15.18 -7.04
C LEU A 130 7.81 15.53 -7.79
N LYS A 131 6.73 14.75 -7.60
CA LYS A 131 5.42 15.04 -8.19
C LYS A 131 4.86 16.35 -7.61
N LEU A 132 4.98 16.53 -6.30
CA LEU A 132 4.52 17.74 -5.61
C LEU A 132 5.24 19.00 -6.08
N GLU A 133 6.57 18.99 -6.19
CA GLU A 133 7.36 20.13 -6.67
C GLU A 133 6.99 20.50 -8.12
N ARG A 134 6.65 19.51 -8.95
CA ARG A 134 6.20 19.75 -10.33
C ARG A 134 4.85 20.45 -10.38
N LEU A 135 3.91 20.06 -9.52
CA LEU A 135 2.55 20.63 -9.49
C LEU A 135 2.46 21.94 -8.68
N ALA A 136 3.36 22.15 -7.73
CA ALA A 136 3.46 23.38 -6.94
C ALA A 136 4.34 24.47 -7.58
N GLY A 137 5.23 24.10 -8.51
CA GLY A 137 6.13 25.04 -9.19
C GLY A 137 5.51 25.64 -10.45
N SER A 138 5.89 26.88 -10.78
CA SER A 138 5.61 27.55 -12.06
C SER A 138 6.41 26.99 -13.26
N GLY A 139 6.76 25.70 -13.23
CA GLY A 139 7.38 25.01 -14.35
C GLY A 139 6.30 24.64 -15.36
N SER A 140 6.19 25.42 -16.45
CA SER A 140 5.37 25.20 -17.65
C SER A 140 4.21 24.20 -17.48
N ILE A 141 3.03 24.76 -17.21
CA ILE A 141 1.71 24.10 -17.12
C ILE A 141 1.40 23.22 -18.34
N GLU A 142 2.09 23.39 -19.47
CA GLU A 142 1.98 22.55 -20.68
C GLU A 142 2.14 21.05 -20.41
N ASP A 143 2.84 20.67 -19.35
CA ASP A 143 3.25 19.28 -19.10
C ASP A 143 2.34 18.53 -18.11
N ALA A 144 1.42 19.24 -17.43
CA ALA A 144 0.47 18.71 -16.43
C ALA A 144 -1.00 18.66 -16.93
N LEU A 145 -1.29 19.27 -18.09
CA LEU A 145 -2.63 19.38 -18.68
C LEU A 145 -3.23 18.06 -19.22
N PHE A 146 -2.52 16.93 -19.13
CA PHE A 146 -2.94 15.68 -19.77
C PHE A 146 -3.49 14.60 -18.83
N ASP A 147 -3.56 14.85 -17.51
CA ASP A 147 -3.90 13.81 -16.51
C ASP A 147 -5.32 13.92 -15.91
N SER A 148 -6.12 14.96 -16.21
CA SER A 148 -7.43 15.17 -15.56
C SER A 148 -8.67 14.80 -16.39
N ASP A 149 -8.50 14.27 -17.61
CA ASP A 149 -9.65 13.96 -18.50
C ASP A 149 -10.39 12.65 -18.17
N ASP A 150 -10.01 11.95 -17.09
CA ASP A 150 -10.60 10.66 -16.70
C ASP A 150 -11.67 10.76 -15.59
N VAL A 151 -12.04 11.97 -15.15
CA VAL A 151 -13.28 12.18 -14.39
C VAL A 151 -14.40 12.53 -15.37
N VAL A 152 -15.14 11.52 -15.81
CA VAL A 152 -16.43 11.75 -16.49
C VAL A 152 -17.41 12.23 -15.42
N ASP A 153 -17.46 13.54 -15.19
CA ASP A 153 -18.64 14.17 -14.57
C ASP A 153 -19.73 14.29 -15.66
N PRO A 154 -20.91 13.66 -15.49
CA PRO A 154 -22.03 13.82 -16.43
C PRO A 154 -22.56 15.25 -16.54
N ALA A 155 -22.05 16.20 -15.75
CA ALA A 155 -22.48 17.59 -15.71
C ALA A 155 -21.63 18.57 -16.56
N GLN A 156 -21.04 18.15 -17.70
CA GLN A 156 -20.37 19.06 -18.65
C GLN A 156 -21.35 19.94 -19.47
N PHE A 157 -22.20 20.67 -18.76
CA PHE A 157 -22.85 21.91 -19.20
C PHE A 157 -22.66 22.96 -18.10
N GLY A 158 -21.40 23.29 -17.80
CA GLY A 158 -21.01 24.30 -16.80
C GLY A 158 -19.92 25.21 -17.34
N THR A 159 -20.13 26.51 -17.20
CA THR A 159 -19.37 27.65 -17.73
C THR A 159 -17.86 27.63 -17.42
N GLU A 160 -17.02 28.05 -18.37
CA GLU A 160 -15.55 28.19 -18.32
C GLU A 160 -15.01 28.85 -17.02
N LEU A 161 -15.79 29.73 -16.39
CA LEU A 161 -15.52 30.37 -15.10
C LEU A 161 -15.35 29.38 -13.92
N THR A 162 -15.68 28.09 -14.08
CA THR A 162 -15.56 27.06 -13.04
C THR A 162 -14.25 26.27 -13.10
N GLN A 163 -13.60 26.19 -14.28
CA GLN A 163 -12.35 25.45 -14.44
C GLN A 163 -11.15 26.23 -13.91
N GLU A 164 -11.00 27.51 -14.27
CA GLU A 164 -9.88 28.34 -13.80
C GLU A 164 -9.83 28.42 -12.26
N ALA A 165 -10.99 28.64 -11.62
CA ALA A 165 -11.08 28.66 -10.16
C ALA A 165 -10.72 27.30 -9.52
N ALA A 166 -11.05 26.19 -10.18
CA ALA A 166 -10.66 24.85 -9.71
C ALA A 166 -9.15 24.62 -9.83
N GLU A 167 -8.53 25.10 -10.92
CA GLU A 167 -7.08 25.02 -11.12
C GLU A 167 -6.31 25.87 -10.12
N GLU A 168 -6.75 27.12 -9.89
CA GLU A 168 -6.18 28.00 -8.86
C GLU A 168 -6.26 27.36 -7.47
N ARG A 169 -7.41 26.75 -7.13
CA ARG A 169 -7.56 26.00 -5.87
C ARG A 169 -6.56 24.85 -5.77
N ARG A 170 -6.40 24.04 -6.82
CA ARG A 170 -5.44 22.92 -6.83
C ARG A 170 -4.01 23.40 -6.69
N PHE A 171 -3.64 24.46 -7.41
CA PHE A 171 -2.30 25.04 -7.34
C PHE A 171 -1.98 25.53 -5.93
N ALA A 172 -2.86 26.33 -5.33
CA ALA A 172 -2.72 26.82 -3.96
C ALA A 172 -2.65 25.65 -2.95
N PHE A 173 -3.42 24.59 -3.20
CA PHE A 173 -3.37 23.38 -2.38
C PHE A 173 -1.98 22.72 -2.44
N TYR A 174 -1.42 22.47 -3.63
CA TYR A 174 -0.10 21.86 -3.78
C TYR A 174 1.03 22.73 -3.26
N GLU A 175 0.96 24.05 -3.48
CA GLU A 175 1.91 25.01 -2.93
C GLU A 175 1.91 24.98 -1.39
N SER A 176 0.73 24.95 -0.77
CA SER A 176 0.63 24.87 0.69
C SER A 176 1.28 23.61 1.24
N MET A 177 1.04 22.44 0.63
CA MET A 177 1.67 21.18 1.03
C MET A 177 3.19 21.20 0.83
N ALA A 178 3.67 21.76 -0.28
CA ALA A 178 5.11 21.88 -0.54
C ALA A 178 5.79 22.75 0.52
N LEU A 179 5.16 23.87 0.92
CA LEU A 179 5.63 24.74 2.00
C LEU A 179 5.64 24.04 3.37
N MET A 180 4.58 23.30 3.71
CA MET A 180 4.51 22.54 4.97
C MET A 180 5.62 21.48 5.05
N LEU A 181 5.83 20.74 3.96
CA LEU A 181 6.89 19.73 3.86
C LEU A 181 8.29 20.36 3.95
N ALA A 182 8.51 21.50 3.26
CA ALA A 182 9.78 22.21 3.28
C ALA A 182 10.12 22.80 4.66
N LYS A 183 9.10 23.24 5.42
CA LYS A 183 9.24 23.75 6.79
C LYS A 183 9.32 22.65 7.84
N GLY A 184 9.16 21.37 7.47
CA GLY A 184 9.12 20.25 8.41
C GLY A 184 7.88 20.24 9.32
N GLN A 185 6.81 20.95 8.94
CA GLN A 185 5.53 20.97 9.65
C GLN A 185 4.67 19.75 9.34
N TRP A 186 5.00 19.04 8.26
CA TRP A 186 4.36 17.83 7.80
C TRP A 186 5.41 16.86 7.30
N ASP A 187 5.25 15.56 7.56
CA ASP A 187 6.20 14.52 7.19
C ASP A 187 5.87 13.85 5.85
N GLY A 188 4.78 14.26 5.20
CA GLY A 188 4.34 13.75 3.91
C GLY A 188 3.35 12.59 3.99
N ASP A 189 2.85 12.25 5.18
CA ASP A 189 1.80 11.25 5.38
C ASP A 189 0.40 11.85 5.16
N ARG A 190 -0.40 11.26 4.27
CA ARG A 190 -1.76 11.71 3.97
C ARG A 190 -2.62 11.86 5.20
N ASP A 191 -2.55 10.89 6.11
CA ASP A 191 -3.50 10.81 7.23
C ASP A 191 -3.12 11.77 8.37
N THR A 192 -1.97 12.44 8.29
CA THR A 192 -1.56 13.49 9.26
C THR A 192 -1.91 14.91 8.80
N LEU A 193 -2.49 15.06 7.60
CA LEU A 193 -3.03 16.33 7.13
C LEU A 193 -4.30 16.69 7.91
N ALA A 194 -4.44 17.97 8.26
CA ALA A 194 -5.61 18.46 8.99
C ALA A 194 -6.90 18.32 8.16
N ASP A 195 -6.82 18.60 6.86
CA ASP A 195 -7.91 18.45 5.91
C ASP A 195 -7.65 17.24 5.02
N THR A 196 -8.67 16.39 4.87
CA THR A 196 -8.56 15.22 3.99
C THR A 196 -8.56 15.69 2.53
N PRO A 197 -7.49 15.41 1.75
CA PRO A 197 -7.44 15.81 0.36
C PRO A 197 -8.45 15.02 -0.48
N ASP A 198 -8.93 15.65 -1.54
CA ASP A 198 -9.70 14.96 -2.56
C ASP A 198 -8.89 13.81 -3.17
N SER A 199 -9.61 12.77 -3.59
CA SER A 199 -8.99 11.55 -4.12
C SER A 199 -8.14 11.82 -5.37
N GLY A 200 -8.63 12.65 -6.30
CA GLY A 200 -7.90 12.99 -7.53
C GLY A 200 -6.67 13.85 -7.23
N ASP A 201 -6.85 14.87 -6.39
CA ASP A 201 -5.75 15.76 -6.00
C ASP A 201 -4.61 15.00 -5.33
N TRP A 202 -4.93 14.03 -4.47
CA TRP A 202 -3.93 13.21 -3.79
C TRP A 202 -3.24 12.22 -4.73
N GLN A 203 -3.98 11.53 -5.60
CA GLN A 203 -3.41 10.56 -6.55
C GLN A 203 -2.31 11.20 -7.42
N ALA A 204 -2.54 12.44 -7.87
CA ALA A 204 -1.57 13.19 -8.67
C ALA A 204 -0.21 13.41 -7.97
N VAL A 205 -0.17 13.46 -6.63
CA VAL A 205 1.06 13.64 -5.85
C VAL A 205 1.50 12.41 -5.07
N ALA A 206 0.69 11.35 -5.03
CA ALA A 206 0.98 10.15 -4.26
C ALA A 206 2.22 9.40 -4.77
N ALA A 207 2.98 8.84 -3.84
CA ALA A 207 4.10 7.97 -4.17
C ALA A 207 3.60 6.61 -4.66
N GLU A 208 4.09 6.18 -5.83
CA GLU A 208 3.71 4.91 -6.46
C GLU A 208 4.94 4.03 -6.71
N ARG A 209 4.72 2.73 -6.92
CA ARG A 209 5.81 1.79 -7.20
C ARG A 209 6.31 1.93 -8.63
N HIS A 210 5.38 1.96 -9.56
CA HIS A 210 5.62 1.96 -11.01
C HIS A 210 6.03 3.33 -11.57
N THR A 211 6.01 4.40 -10.76
CA THR A 211 6.51 5.72 -11.20
C THR A 211 7.80 6.11 -10.48
N CYS A 212 8.37 5.22 -9.66
CA CYS A 212 9.49 5.53 -8.77
C CYS A 212 10.81 4.91 -9.25
N THR A 213 11.82 5.76 -9.43
CA THR A 213 13.19 5.35 -9.77
C THR A 213 14.04 4.96 -8.56
N VAL A 214 13.46 4.95 -7.35
CA VAL A 214 14.07 4.48 -6.09
C VAL A 214 15.39 5.20 -5.81
N ARG A 215 16.54 4.51 -5.90
CA ARG A 215 17.87 5.07 -5.57
C ARG A 215 18.33 6.13 -6.56
N HIS A 216 17.77 6.14 -7.78
CA HIS A 216 18.09 7.13 -8.81
C HIS A 216 17.19 8.37 -8.72
N CYS A 217 16.23 8.40 -7.78
CA CYS A 217 15.40 9.58 -7.56
C CYS A 217 16.23 10.71 -6.96
N PRO A 218 16.21 11.94 -7.53
CA PRO A 218 16.93 13.09 -6.98
C PRO A 218 16.51 13.45 -5.55
N ARG A 219 15.28 13.11 -5.18
CA ARG A 219 14.70 13.35 -3.84
C ARG A 219 14.72 12.11 -2.94
N PHE A 220 15.53 11.10 -3.23
CA PHE A 220 15.56 9.84 -2.45
C PHE A 220 15.87 10.06 -0.96
N ARG A 221 16.82 10.94 -0.64
CA ARG A 221 17.23 11.22 0.76
C ARG A 221 16.13 11.89 1.59
N ASP A 222 15.33 12.75 0.95
CA ASP A 222 14.24 13.49 1.59
C ASP A 222 12.86 12.83 1.32
N CYS A 223 12.83 11.57 0.88
CA CYS A 223 11.59 10.92 0.50
C CYS A 223 10.81 10.48 1.75
N SER A 224 9.63 11.06 1.97
CA SER A 224 8.71 10.73 3.07
C SER A 224 8.48 9.23 3.23
N TYR A 225 8.22 8.51 2.13
CA TYR A 225 8.04 7.06 2.16
C TYR A 225 9.30 6.30 2.65
N TYR A 226 10.49 6.66 2.17
CA TYR A 226 11.72 5.99 2.59
C TYR A 226 12.14 6.38 4.01
N GLN A 227 11.87 7.60 4.45
CA GLN A 227 12.05 7.99 5.86
C GLN A 227 11.16 7.17 6.78
N ALA A 228 9.87 7.01 6.46
CA ALA A 228 8.97 6.14 7.21
C ALA A 228 9.43 4.67 7.19
N ARG A 229 9.91 4.18 6.04
CA ARG A 229 10.46 2.83 5.89
C ARG A 229 11.72 2.60 6.73
N ASN A 230 12.59 3.60 6.86
CA ASN A 230 13.77 3.53 7.70
C ASN A 230 13.40 3.46 9.19
N ARG A 231 12.43 4.28 9.65
CA ARG A 231 11.89 4.20 11.01
C ARG A 231 11.30 2.80 11.30
N LEU A 232 10.59 2.23 10.33
CA LEU A 232 10.05 0.88 10.43
C LEU A 232 11.16 -0.19 10.50
N ALA A 233 12.27 0.01 9.79
CA ALA A 233 13.43 -0.88 9.89
C ALA A 233 14.07 -0.86 11.29
N GLU A 234 14.01 0.25 12.02
CA GLU A 234 14.55 0.39 13.38
C GLU A 234 13.57 -0.06 14.47
N SER A 235 12.29 -0.24 14.13
CA SER A 235 11.24 -0.60 15.10
C SER A 235 11.26 -2.07 15.53
N ASN A 236 10.96 -2.30 16.81
CA ASN A 236 10.70 -3.62 17.39
C ASN A 236 9.24 -4.04 17.21
N VAL A 237 8.32 -3.06 17.21
CA VAL A 237 6.88 -3.26 17.07
C VAL A 237 6.38 -2.52 15.85
N ILE A 238 5.68 -3.22 14.98
CA ILE A 238 5.12 -2.66 13.75
C ILE A 238 3.62 -2.78 13.82
N VAL A 239 2.92 -1.67 13.62
CA VAL A 239 1.47 -1.66 13.46
C VAL A 239 1.16 -1.56 11.97
N ALA A 240 0.22 -2.35 11.45
CA ALA A 240 -0.19 -2.34 10.05
C ALA A 240 -1.69 -2.62 9.94
N ASN A 241 -2.33 -2.34 8.79
CA ASN A 241 -3.66 -2.87 8.52
C ASN A 241 -3.59 -4.30 7.98
N HIS A 242 -4.70 -5.04 8.05
CA HIS A 242 -4.79 -6.38 7.47
C HIS A 242 -4.41 -6.39 5.99
N ASP A 243 -4.85 -5.39 5.21
CA ASP A 243 -4.56 -5.30 3.78
C ASP A 243 -3.05 -5.26 3.50
N LEU A 244 -2.31 -4.39 4.21
CA LEU A 244 -0.87 -4.26 4.00
C LEU A 244 -0.13 -5.54 4.42
N VAL A 245 -0.56 -6.19 5.50
CA VAL A 245 0.05 -7.46 5.93
C VAL A 245 -0.16 -8.53 4.88
N LEU A 246 -1.38 -8.69 4.36
CA LEU A 246 -1.65 -9.70 3.32
C LEU A 246 -0.97 -9.37 1.99
N ALA A 247 -0.99 -8.10 1.56
CA ALA A 247 -0.27 -7.63 0.37
C ALA A 247 1.26 -7.76 0.51
N SER A 248 1.78 -7.85 1.75
CA SER A 248 3.20 -8.08 1.99
C SER A 248 3.63 -9.54 1.84
N LEU A 249 2.69 -10.50 1.81
CA LEU A 249 3.03 -11.91 1.67
C LEU A 249 3.77 -12.17 0.35
N GLY A 250 4.95 -12.78 0.43
CA GLY A 250 5.82 -13.00 -0.73
C GLY A 250 6.58 -11.74 -1.22
N THR A 251 6.42 -10.59 -0.56
CA THR A 251 7.18 -9.36 -0.86
C THR A 251 7.96 -8.87 0.36
N LYS A 252 9.05 -8.11 0.12
CA LYS A 252 9.87 -7.53 1.20
C LYS A 252 9.38 -6.15 1.65
N THR A 253 8.07 -5.94 1.71
CA THR A 253 7.50 -4.62 2.08
C THR A 253 7.51 -4.38 3.59
N LEU A 254 7.13 -5.40 4.37
CA LEU A 254 7.30 -5.49 5.82
C LEU A 254 8.60 -6.28 6.14
N PRO A 255 9.08 -6.29 7.40
CA PRO A 255 10.17 -7.19 7.79
C PRO A 255 9.74 -8.63 7.61
N GLU A 256 10.73 -9.52 7.55
CA GLU A 256 10.50 -10.95 7.39
C GLU A 256 9.56 -11.46 8.47
N LEU A 257 8.34 -11.82 8.06
CA LEU A 257 7.26 -12.23 8.95
C LEU A 257 7.62 -13.50 9.72
N ASP A 258 8.47 -14.35 9.13
CA ASP A 258 8.99 -15.57 9.76
C ASP A 258 9.79 -15.25 11.04
N ASN A 259 10.35 -14.05 11.15
CA ASN A 259 11.05 -13.57 12.35
C ASN A 259 10.21 -12.58 13.18
N CYS A 260 8.88 -12.67 13.09
CA CYS A 260 7.94 -11.82 13.81
C CYS A 260 6.91 -12.66 14.60
N LEU A 261 6.53 -12.18 15.78
CA LEU A 261 5.29 -12.57 16.43
C LEU A 261 4.15 -11.75 15.81
N VAL A 262 3.18 -12.40 15.18
CA VAL A 262 2.10 -11.74 14.45
C VAL A 262 0.80 -11.78 15.25
N ILE A 263 0.14 -10.63 15.37
CA ILE A 263 -1.13 -10.46 16.07
C ILE A 263 -2.13 -9.88 15.07
N PHE A 264 -3.26 -10.56 14.88
CA PHE A 264 -4.40 -10.02 14.12
C PHE A 264 -5.49 -9.59 15.11
N ASP A 265 -5.57 -8.28 15.38
CA ASP A 265 -6.66 -7.71 16.16
C ASP A 265 -7.89 -7.50 15.28
N GLU A 266 -9.07 -7.74 15.85
CA GLU A 266 -10.34 -7.82 15.10
C GLU A 266 -10.27 -8.78 13.89
N GLY A 267 -9.60 -9.93 14.08
CA GLY A 267 -9.35 -10.94 13.05
C GLY A 267 -10.59 -11.53 12.36
N HIS A 268 -11.80 -11.20 12.81
CA HIS A 268 -13.05 -11.53 12.11
C HIS A 268 -13.17 -10.81 10.75
N HIS A 269 -12.43 -9.72 10.52
CA HIS A 269 -12.34 -9.07 9.21
C HIS A 269 -11.38 -9.76 8.23
N LEU A 270 -10.45 -10.58 8.73
CA LEU A 270 -9.37 -11.16 7.94
C LEU A 270 -9.83 -11.98 6.72
N PRO A 271 -10.90 -12.81 6.79
CA PRO A 271 -11.35 -13.58 5.63
C PRO A 271 -11.79 -12.70 4.45
N ALA A 272 -12.53 -11.62 4.72
CA ALA A 272 -12.99 -10.70 3.68
C ALA A 272 -11.81 -9.96 3.04
N VAL A 273 -10.88 -9.47 3.87
CA VAL A 273 -9.66 -8.80 3.40
C VAL A 273 -8.78 -9.73 2.57
N ALA A 274 -8.67 -11.01 2.95
CA ALA A 274 -7.93 -12.00 2.18
C ALA A 274 -8.57 -12.26 0.81
N LEU A 275 -9.89 -12.42 0.75
CA LEU A 275 -10.60 -12.64 -0.52
C LEU A 275 -10.41 -11.46 -1.48
N ASP A 276 -10.47 -10.23 -0.97
CA ASP A 276 -10.26 -9.03 -1.76
C ASP A 276 -8.81 -8.94 -2.28
N GLN A 277 -7.82 -9.12 -1.40
CA GLN A 277 -6.40 -9.04 -1.75
C GLN A 277 -5.94 -10.09 -2.76
N PHE A 278 -6.51 -11.30 -2.71
CA PHE A 278 -6.18 -12.37 -3.65
C PHE A 278 -7.13 -12.41 -4.86
N SER A 279 -7.94 -11.37 -5.05
CA SER A 279 -8.76 -11.18 -6.25
C SER A 279 -8.03 -10.36 -7.32
N SER A 280 -8.51 -10.41 -8.55
CA SER A 280 -8.04 -9.56 -9.63
C SER A 280 -9.23 -9.11 -10.45
N ALA A 281 -9.21 -7.84 -10.86
CA ALA A 281 -10.24 -7.23 -11.68
C ALA A 281 -9.61 -6.57 -12.90
N MET A 282 -10.34 -6.53 -14.00
CA MET A 282 -9.95 -5.86 -15.23
C MET A 282 -11.14 -5.06 -15.73
N ASP A 283 -10.98 -3.74 -15.82
CA ASP A 283 -11.99 -2.87 -16.45
C ASP A 283 -11.92 -3.04 -17.97
N LEU A 284 -13.09 -3.17 -18.59
CA LEU A 284 -13.27 -3.31 -20.03
C LEU A 284 -13.84 -2.04 -20.68
N SER A 285 -14.14 -1.00 -19.90
CA SER A 285 -14.81 0.22 -20.35
C SER A 285 -13.86 1.41 -20.51
N SER A 286 -12.96 1.64 -19.55
CA SER A 286 -12.07 2.80 -19.54
C SER A 286 -10.76 2.51 -20.28
N LEU A 287 -10.82 2.44 -21.61
CA LEU A 287 -9.69 2.04 -22.46
C LEU A 287 -8.89 3.21 -23.08
N ARG A 288 -9.15 4.45 -22.67
CA ARG A 288 -8.47 5.65 -23.22
C ARG A 288 -6.96 5.67 -23.00
N TRP A 289 -6.49 5.04 -21.92
CA TRP A 289 -5.06 4.93 -21.62
C TRP A 289 -4.28 4.20 -22.73
N LEU A 290 -4.93 3.29 -23.49
CA LEU A 290 -4.32 2.61 -24.63
C LEU A 290 -4.08 3.54 -25.83
N ASP A 291 -4.80 4.66 -25.92
CA ASP A 291 -4.55 5.68 -26.95
C ASP A 291 -3.42 6.64 -26.54
N ARG A 292 -3.24 6.83 -25.22
CA ARG A 292 -2.23 7.75 -24.65
C ARG A 292 -0.87 7.08 -24.50
N LEU A 293 -0.82 5.84 -24.02
CA LEU A 293 0.42 5.15 -23.67
C LEU A 293 1.44 5.09 -24.83
N PRO A 294 1.07 4.73 -26.08
CA PRO A 294 2.03 4.73 -27.20
C PRO A 294 2.68 6.09 -27.45
N LYS A 295 1.92 7.19 -27.30
CA LYS A 295 2.43 8.55 -27.48
C LYS A 295 3.46 8.91 -26.41
N ILE A 296 3.17 8.54 -25.16
CA ILE A 296 4.10 8.74 -24.02
C ILE A 296 5.39 7.96 -24.26
N LEU A 297 5.31 6.70 -24.66
CA LEU A 297 6.49 5.87 -24.93
C LEU A 297 7.34 6.43 -26.08
N GLN A 298 6.70 6.93 -27.14
CA GLN A 298 7.38 7.59 -28.26
C GLN A 298 8.03 8.93 -27.85
N GLU A 299 7.35 9.73 -27.03
CA GLU A 299 7.90 10.97 -26.46
C GLU A 299 9.16 10.67 -25.66
N VAL A 300 9.11 9.70 -24.74
CA VAL A 300 10.27 9.32 -23.91
C VAL A 300 11.42 8.78 -24.78
N SER A 301 11.12 7.87 -25.71
CA SER A 301 12.10 7.30 -26.64
C SER A 301 12.80 8.39 -27.46
N THR A 302 12.05 9.34 -28.01
CA THR A 302 12.62 10.45 -28.82
C THR A 302 13.43 11.40 -27.96
N THR A 303 12.91 11.75 -26.78
CA THR A 303 13.50 12.73 -25.87
C THR A 303 14.83 12.27 -25.29
N LEU A 304 14.96 10.98 -25.01
CA LEU A 304 16.15 10.37 -24.43
C LEU A 304 17.02 9.63 -25.47
N HIS A 305 16.63 9.68 -26.74
CA HIS A 305 17.27 8.97 -27.84
C HIS A 305 17.40 7.45 -27.60
N LEU A 306 16.38 6.85 -26.98
CA LEU A 306 16.27 5.41 -26.69
C LEU A 306 15.47 4.69 -27.78
N GLN A 307 15.68 3.38 -27.95
CA GLN A 307 15.01 2.59 -29.00
C GLN A 307 13.82 1.82 -28.42
N LEU A 308 12.68 1.86 -29.11
CA LEU A 308 11.56 0.96 -28.83
C LEU A 308 11.74 -0.33 -29.62
N THR A 309 11.75 -1.46 -28.93
CA THR A 309 11.94 -2.79 -29.53
C THR A 309 10.69 -3.34 -30.21
N GLU A 310 9.50 -2.87 -29.79
CA GLU A 310 8.21 -3.33 -30.31
C GLU A 310 7.39 -2.17 -30.88
N ASP A 311 6.50 -2.47 -31.83
CA ASP A 311 5.51 -1.51 -32.33
C ASP A 311 4.37 -1.34 -31.30
N VAL A 312 4.63 -0.47 -30.32
CA VAL A 312 3.71 -0.15 -29.23
C VAL A 312 2.37 0.40 -29.71
N THR A 313 2.33 1.05 -30.89
CA THR A 313 1.10 1.61 -31.45
C THR A 313 0.19 0.49 -31.92
N THR A 314 0.75 -0.45 -32.69
CA THR A 314 0.01 -1.62 -33.18
C THR A 314 -0.44 -2.50 -32.01
N LEU A 315 0.42 -2.76 -31.03
CA LEU A 315 0.07 -3.56 -29.85
C LEU A 315 -1.06 -2.95 -29.03
N ALA A 316 -1.00 -1.64 -28.75
CA ALA A 316 -2.04 -0.97 -27.97
C ALA A 316 -3.38 -0.94 -28.72
N SER A 317 -3.36 -0.71 -30.04
CA SER A 317 -4.56 -0.75 -30.89
C SER A 317 -5.21 -2.14 -30.90
N GLN A 318 -4.40 -3.19 -31.08
CA GLN A 318 -4.87 -4.59 -31.06
C GLN A 318 -5.42 -4.99 -29.69
N LEU A 319 -4.74 -4.61 -28.60
CA LEU A 319 -5.21 -4.84 -27.24
C LEU A 319 -6.56 -4.14 -26.98
N LYS A 320 -6.69 -2.88 -27.39
CA LYS A 320 -7.94 -2.11 -27.26
C LYS A 320 -9.09 -2.78 -28.01
N ALA A 321 -8.84 -3.23 -29.24
CA ALA A 321 -9.83 -3.94 -30.04
C ALA A 321 -10.26 -5.25 -29.39
N ALA A 322 -9.30 -6.04 -28.89
CA ALA A 322 -9.57 -7.30 -28.21
C ALA A 322 -10.37 -7.12 -26.91
N LEU A 323 -10.02 -6.11 -26.09
CA LEU A 323 -10.76 -5.76 -24.86
C LEU A 323 -12.18 -5.30 -25.18
N THR A 324 -12.37 -4.47 -26.20
CA THR A 324 -13.69 -4.00 -26.63
C THR A 324 -14.58 -5.17 -27.09
N GLN A 325 -14.00 -6.13 -27.82
CA GLN A 325 -14.72 -7.34 -28.23
C GLN A 325 -15.10 -8.21 -27.03
N LEU A 326 -14.19 -8.40 -26.08
CA LEU A 326 -14.47 -9.11 -24.84
C LEU A 326 -15.59 -8.44 -24.04
N ALA A 327 -15.57 -7.10 -23.93
CA ALA A 327 -16.60 -6.32 -23.25
C ALA A 327 -17.99 -6.59 -23.83
N ARG A 328 -18.10 -6.59 -25.16
CA ARG A 328 -19.35 -6.87 -25.87
C ARG A 328 -19.87 -8.29 -25.58
N ILE A 329 -19.00 -9.30 -25.71
CA ILE A 329 -19.38 -10.70 -25.46
C ILE A 329 -19.81 -10.88 -24.00
N ALA A 330 -19.04 -10.33 -23.06
CA ALA A 330 -19.35 -10.40 -21.63
C ALA A 330 -20.70 -9.74 -21.31
N LEU A 331 -20.97 -8.55 -21.88
CA LEU A 331 -22.23 -7.85 -21.68
C LEU A 331 -23.42 -8.61 -22.27
N ASP A 332 -23.27 -9.16 -23.48
CA ASP A 332 -24.30 -9.99 -24.12
C ASP A 332 -24.62 -11.23 -23.25
N MET A 333 -23.61 -11.88 -22.66
CA MET A 333 -23.78 -13.01 -21.74
C MET A 333 -24.49 -12.61 -20.44
N VAL A 334 -24.11 -11.47 -19.85
CA VAL A 334 -24.76 -10.94 -18.64
C VAL A 334 -26.23 -10.66 -18.94
N HIS A 335 -26.55 -9.98 -20.05
CA HIS A 335 -27.94 -9.70 -20.44
C HIS A 335 -28.75 -10.97 -20.73
N ALA A 336 -28.15 -11.99 -21.33
CA ALA A 336 -28.84 -13.24 -21.65
C ALA A 336 -29.13 -14.10 -20.41
N THR A 337 -28.31 -13.98 -19.36
CA THR A 337 -28.34 -14.91 -18.21
C THR A 337 -28.90 -14.27 -16.94
N THR A 338 -28.84 -12.94 -16.81
CA THR A 338 -29.31 -12.22 -15.61
C THR A 338 -30.65 -11.55 -15.88
N ASP A 339 -31.51 -11.50 -14.86
CA ASP A 339 -32.83 -10.87 -14.91
C ASP A 339 -32.77 -9.34 -14.64
N GLY A 340 -31.58 -8.74 -14.77
CA GLY A 340 -31.34 -7.31 -14.59
C GLY A 340 -31.25 -6.82 -13.15
N LYS A 341 -31.38 -7.69 -12.13
CA LYS A 341 -31.37 -7.24 -10.71
C LYS A 341 -29.99 -7.12 -10.08
N ASP A 342 -29.09 -8.07 -10.36
CA ASP A 342 -27.73 -8.08 -9.77
C ASP A 342 -26.64 -7.76 -10.81
N GLY A 343 -26.96 -7.81 -12.11
CA GLY A 343 -26.03 -7.53 -13.22
C GLY A 343 -24.75 -8.37 -13.22
N THR A 344 -24.69 -9.41 -12.37
CA THR A 344 -23.47 -10.15 -12.06
C THR A 344 -23.61 -11.58 -12.56
N LEU A 345 -22.78 -11.96 -13.53
CA LEU A 345 -22.67 -13.33 -14.00
C LEU A 345 -21.48 -14.02 -13.32
N ARG A 346 -21.75 -15.13 -12.62
CA ARG A 346 -20.73 -15.93 -11.93
C ARG A 346 -20.54 -17.28 -12.62
N PHE A 347 -19.29 -17.68 -12.81
CA PHE A 347 -18.96 -18.97 -13.39
C PHE A 347 -18.68 -20.02 -12.30
N ALA A 348 -19.28 -21.21 -12.44
CA ALA A 348 -19.05 -22.29 -11.49
C ALA A 348 -17.57 -22.67 -11.45
N ASN A 349 -16.98 -22.66 -10.25
CA ASN A 349 -15.55 -22.91 -10.01
C ASN A 349 -14.60 -21.98 -10.78
N GLY A 350 -15.06 -20.80 -11.20
CA GLY A 350 -14.24 -19.85 -11.98
C GLY A 350 -13.88 -20.32 -13.39
N LYS A 351 -14.56 -21.33 -13.93
CA LYS A 351 -14.29 -21.83 -15.29
C LYS A 351 -14.96 -20.94 -16.34
N LEU A 352 -14.14 -20.21 -17.09
CA LEU A 352 -14.61 -19.40 -18.20
C LEU A 352 -15.13 -20.29 -19.35
N PRO A 353 -16.23 -19.92 -20.02
CA PRO A 353 -16.67 -20.57 -21.25
C PRO A 353 -15.66 -20.39 -22.38
N ASP A 354 -15.60 -21.35 -23.31
CA ASP A 354 -14.65 -21.35 -24.43
C ASP A 354 -14.69 -20.04 -25.25
N ALA A 355 -15.87 -19.45 -25.42
CA ALA A 355 -16.06 -18.16 -26.10
C ALA A 355 -15.27 -16.99 -25.48
N LEU A 356 -15.01 -17.03 -24.16
CA LEU A 356 -14.20 -16.04 -23.45
C LEU A 356 -12.72 -16.45 -23.41
N THR A 357 -12.42 -17.75 -23.29
CA THR A 357 -11.06 -18.27 -23.13
C THR A 357 -10.12 -17.84 -24.26
N ASP A 358 -10.55 -17.98 -25.52
CA ASP A 358 -9.73 -17.59 -26.67
C ASP A 358 -9.43 -16.08 -26.69
N ARG A 359 -10.42 -15.27 -26.31
CA ARG A 359 -10.30 -13.80 -26.28
C ARG A 359 -9.37 -13.34 -25.16
N VAL A 360 -9.49 -13.93 -23.98
CA VAL A 360 -8.61 -13.65 -22.84
C VAL A 360 -7.17 -14.06 -23.17
N THR A 361 -6.98 -15.18 -23.89
CA THR A 361 -5.65 -15.62 -24.35
C THR A 361 -5.02 -14.61 -25.31
N LEU A 362 -5.80 -14.08 -26.26
CA LEU A 362 -5.33 -13.04 -27.18
C LEU A 362 -4.98 -11.73 -26.45
N ILE A 363 -5.83 -11.28 -25.53
CA ILE A 363 -5.59 -10.11 -24.68
C ILE A 363 -4.29 -10.28 -23.90
N HIS A 364 -4.07 -11.46 -23.32
CA HIS A 364 -2.85 -11.77 -22.58
C HIS A 364 -1.60 -11.61 -23.44
N GLY A 365 -1.61 -12.12 -24.68
CA GLY A 365 -0.49 -11.98 -25.61
C GLY A 365 -0.16 -10.52 -25.95
N HIS A 366 -1.18 -9.71 -26.29
CA HIS A 366 -0.96 -8.28 -26.59
C HIS A 366 -0.51 -7.49 -25.37
N ALA A 367 -1.11 -7.74 -24.20
CA ALA A 367 -0.74 -7.10 -22.95
C ALA A 367 0.70 -7.45 -22.54
N GLN A 368 1.14 -8.70 -22.76
CA GLN A 368 2.52 -9.11 -22.51
C GLN A 368 3.54 -8.39 -23.39
N GLY A 369 3.26 -8.22 -24.68
CA GLY A 369 4.14 -7.45 -25.58
C GLY A 369 4.28 -5.99 -25.11
N LEU A 370 3.14 -5.35 -24.84
CA LEU A 370 3.12 -3.97 -24.34
C LEU A 370 3.84 -3.81 -22.99
N SER A 371 3.64 -4.76 -22.06
CA SER A 371 4.35 -4.79 -20.77
C SER A 371 5.85 -4.92 -20.96
N LYS A 372 6.31 -5.81 -21.87
CA LYS A 372 7.74 -5.98 -22.16
C LYS A 372 8.36 -4.72 -22.75
N ALA A 373 7.67 -4.05 -23.67
CA ALA A 373 8.14 -2.79 -24.24
C ALA A 373 8.26 -1.69 -23.17
N LEU A 374 7.27 -1.59 -22.28
CA LEU A 374 7.26 -0.66 -21.15
C LEU A 374 8.39 -0.93 -20.15
N GLU A 375 8.57 -2.20 -19.75
CA GLU A 375 9.62 -2.63 -18.83
C GLU A 375 11.02 -2.41 -19.41
N ALA A 376 11.23 -2.72 -20.69
CA ALA A 376 12.49 -2.52 -21.39
C ALA A 376 12.88 -1.04 -21.44
N LEU A 377 11.97 -0.18 -21.90
CA LEU A 377 12.20 1.27 -21.92
C LEU A 377 12.43 1.80 -20.49
N GLY A 378 11.63 1.35 -19.53
CA GLY A 378 11.77 1.74 -18.12
C GLY A 378 13.13 1.35 -17.52
N ALA A 379 13.70 0.21 -17.93
CA ALA A 379 15.03 -0.21 -17.51
C ALA A 379 16.12 0.69 -18.12
N GLU A 380 16.02 1.04 -19.40
CA GLU A 380 16.96 1.95 -20.08
C GLU A 380 16.92 3.36 -19.47
N VAL A 381 15.73 3.90 -19.18
CA VAL A 381 15.59 5.21 -18.52
C VAL A 381 16.24 5.20 -17.13
N LYS A 382 16.07 4.11 -16.36
CA LYS A 382 16.73 3.95 -15.05
C LYS A 382 18.24 3.87 -15.17
N LEU A 383 18.75 3.23 -16.23
CA LEU A 383 20.19 3.13 -16.49
C LEU A 383 20.77 4.51 -16.85
N LEU A 384 20.11 5.26 -17.74
CA LEU A 384 20.52 6.61 -18.12
C LEU A 384 20.53 7.56 -16.91
N ALA A 385 19.50 7.49 -16.05
CA ALA A 385 19.44 8.27 -14.81
C ALA A 385 20.61 7.98 -13.85
N LYS A 386 21.18 6.78 -13.92
CA LYS A 386 22.32 6.36 -13.10
C LYS A 386 23.64 6.81 -13.71
N GLU A 387 23.78 6.75 -15.04
CA GLU A 387 25.02 7.04 -15.76
C GLU A 387 25.24 8.54 -16.01
N ASP A 388 24.17 9.33 -16.11
CA ASP A 388 24.21 10.79 -16.32
C ASP A 388 23.45 11.54 -15.21
N PRO A 389 24.10 11.87 -14.07
CA PRO A 389 23.48 12.55 -12.94
C PRO A 389 22.80 13.90 -13.29
N PRO A 390 23.35 14.75 -14.18
CA PRO A 390 22.63 15.91 -14.71
C PRO A 390 21.25 15.60 -15.30
N GLN A 391 21.07 14.45 -15.95
CA GLN A 391 19.80 14.04 -16.56
C GLN A 391 18.88 13.27 -15.61
N ALA A 392 19.32 12.90 -14.41
CA ALA A 392 18.56 12.06 -13.47
C ALA A 392 17.17 12.62 -13.12
N MET A 393 17.05 13.95 -13.05
CA MET A 393 15.78 14.63 -12.76
C MET A 393 14.79 14.47 -13.91
N ARG A 394 15.23 14.76 -15.15
CA ARG A 394 14.44 14.57 -16.37
C ARG A 394 14.05 13.11 -16.59
N CYS A 395 14.99 12.18 -16.39
CA CYS A 395 14.73 10.75 -16.49
C CYS A 395 13.68 10.29 -15.48
N SER A 396 13.74 10.76 -14.24
CA SER A 396 12.74 10.42 -13.22
C SER A 396 11.35 10.99 -13.54
N GLN A 397 11.27 12.17 -14.15
CA GLN A 397 10.01 12.76 -14.62
C GLN A 397 9.40 11.96 -15.78
N LEU A 398 10.19 11.62 -16.79
CA LEU A 398 9.74 10.83 -17.94
C LEU A 398 9.36 9.39 -17.53
N PHE A 399 10.13 8.78 -16.63
CA PHE A 399 9.80 7.47 -16.05
C PHE A 399 8.44 7.51 -15.33
N ALA A 400 8.17 8.59 -14.59
CA ALA A 400 6.88 8.75 -13.92
C ALA A 400 5.71 8.92 -14.90
N LYS A 401 5.90 9.65 -16.02
CA LYS A 401 4.87 9.77 -17.08
C LYS A 401 4.51 8.41 -17.70
N MET A 402 5.47 7.49 -17.81
CA MET A 402 5.24 6.16 -18.42
C MET A 402 4.42 5.21 -17.55
N GLY A 403 4.47 5.35 -16.22
CA GLY A 403 3.82 4.40 -15.30
C GLY A 403 4.44 2.98 -15.29
N ALA A 404 5.74 2.85 -15.60
CA ALA A 404 6.48 1.58 -15.80
C ALA A 404 6.80 0.74 -14.54
#